data_AF-A0A0A2EUJ1-F1
#
_entry.id   AF-A0A0A2EUJ1-F1
#
_cell.length_a   1.000
_cell.length_b   1.000
_cell.length_c   1.000
_cell.angle_alpha   90.00
_cell.angle_beta   90.00
_cell.angle_gamma   90.00
#
_symmetry.space_group_name_H-M   'P 1'
#
loop_
_entity.id
_entity.type
_entity.pdbx_description
1 polymer ?
#
loop_
_entity_poly.entity_id
_entity_poly.type
_entity_poly.pdbx_seq_one_letter_code
_entity_poly.pdbx_strand_id
1 'polypeptide(L)'
;MKHSFLRQINACVDWRGIRTLLNKKYTKTQNAVGNPAYDALLMFKILLLETWYGLSDYEVEERINDSLLFSEFLGLDLGYPSPDHSTISRFRSELTRLG
;
A
#
# COMPACT_ATOMS: atom_id res chain seq x y z
N MET A 1 9.23 25.07 5.82
CA MET A 1 9.35 23.89 4.96
C MET A 1 7.97 23.28 4.82
N LYS A 2 7.41 23.19 3.61
CA LYS A 2 6.13 22.49 3.40
C LYS A 2 6.37 21.01 3.67
N HIS A 3 5.87 20.49 4.79
CA HIS A 3 5.77 19.04 4.96
C HIS A 3 4.92 18.52 3.80
N SER A 4 5.45 17.61 2.98
CA SER A 4 4.66 16.97 1.93
C SER A 4 3.41 16.34 2.57
N PHE A 5 2.27 16.43 1.89
CA PHE A 5 0.98 15.90 2.37
C PHE A 5 1.11 14.49 2.97
N LEU A 6 1.86 13.61 2.29
CA LEU A 6 2.15 12.25 2.74
C LEU A 6 2.88 12.17 4.08
N ARG A 7 3.85 13.05 4.35
CA ARG A 7 4.55 13.06 5.65
C ARG A 7 3.62 13.49 6.79
N GLN A 8 2.72 14.44 6.53
CA GLN A 8 1.72 14.87 7.52
C GLN A 8 0.75 13.73 7.84
N ILE A 9 0.20 13.10 6.80
CA ILE A 9 -0.71 11.96 6.96
C ILE A 9 -0.01 10.79 7.65
N ASN A 10 1.26 10.52 7.31
CA ASN A 10 2.02 9.45 7.96
C ASN A 10 2.21 9.71 9.46
N ALA A 11 2.34 10.98 9.88
CA ALA A 11 2.49 11.35 11.28
C ALA A 11 1.17 11.43 12.06
N CYS A 12 0.07 11.83 11.40
CA CYS A 12 -1.21 12.06 12.06
C CYS A 12 -2.08 10.81 12.20
N VAL A 13 -1.91 9.80 11.34
CA VAL A 13 -2.73 8.60 11.32
C VAL A 13 -2.10 7.49 12.18
N ASP A 14 -2.89 6.86 13.04
CA ASP A 14 -2.46 5.65 13.75
C ASP A 14 -2.48 4.41 12.83
N TRP A 15 -1.39 4.23 12.10
CA TRP A 15 -1.23 3.08 11.20
C TRP A 15 -1.16 1.74 11.94
N ARG A 16 -0.82 1.71 13.23
CA ARG A 16 -0.79 0.47 14.01
C ARG A 16 -2.21 -0.05 14.24
N GLY A 17 -3.13 0.83 14.64
CA GLY A 17 -4.55 0.49 14.75
C GLY A 17 -5.13 -0.03 13.43
N ILE A 18 -4.83 0.64 12.32
CA ILE A 18 -5.25 0.20 10.97
C ILE A 18 -4.65 -1.17 10.64
N ARG A 19 -3.35 -1.38 10.87
CA ARG A 19 -2.70 -2.68 10.64
C ARG A 19 -3.35 -3.80 11.45
N THR A 20 -3.65 -3.57 12.72
CA THR A 20 -4.34 -4.55 13.57
C THR A 20 -5.72 -4.90 13.01
N LEU A 21 -6.47 -3.90 12.54
CA LEU A 21 -7.78 -4.13 11.93
C LEU A 21 -7.67 -4.93 10.62
N LEU A 22 -6.72 -4.55 9.75
CA LEU A 22 -6.45 -5.24 8.49
C LEU A 22 -6.07 -6.70 8.75
N ASN A 23 -5.10 -6.97 9.63
CA ASN A 23 -4.64 -8.33 9.91
C ASN A 23 -5.71 -9.21 10.57
N LYS A 24 -6.73 -8.61 11.21
CA LYS A 24 -7.88 -9.36 11.75
C LYS A 24 -8.80 -9.90 10.65
N LYS A 25 -8.97 -9.16 9.56
CA LYS A 25 -9.87 -9.53 8.43
C LYS A 25 -9.11 -10.19 7.28
N TYR A 26 -7.93 -9.69 6.97
CA TYR A 26 -7.07 -10.13 5.87
C TYR A 26 -6.02 -11.10 6.41
N THR A 27 -6.29 -12.39 6.29
CA THR A 27 -5.43 -13.47 6.82
C THR A 27 -4.56 -14.13 5.76
N LYS A 28 -4.46 -13.56 4.54
CA LYS A 28 -3.60 -14.11 3.50
C LYS A 28 -2.14 -13.89 3.86
N THR A 29 -1.43 -14.98 4.13
CA THR A 29 0.00 -14.98 4.46
C THR A 29 0.89 -15.28 3.25
N GLN A 30 0.30 -15.79 2.16
CA GLN A 30 0.97 -16.12 0.92
C GLN A 30 0.20 -15.57 -0.29
N ASN A 31 0.93 -15.20 -1.33
CA ASN A 31 0.36 -14.83 -2.62
C ASN A 31 -0.02 -16.09 -3.44
N ALA A 32 -0.59 -15.89 -4.63
CA ALA A 32 -1.07 -16.99 -5.48
C ALA A 32 0.02 -18.00 -5.93
N VAL A 33 1.30 -17.65 -5.78
CA VAL A 33 2.46 -18.46 -6.19
C VAL A 33 3.21 -19.04 -4.97
N GLY A 34 2.69 -18.82 -3.75
CA GLY A 34 3.26 -19.35 -2.51
C GLY A 34 4.35 -18.46 -1.87
N ASN A 35 4.70 -17.33 -2.47
CA ASN A 35 5.61 -16.35 -1.86
C ASN A 35 4.90 -15.64 -0.70
N PRO A 36 5.63 -15.13 0.31
CA PRO A 36 5.05 -14.28 1.35
C PRO A 36 4.25 -13.14 0.70
N ALA A 37 3.01 -12.96 1.17
CA ALA A 37 2.19 -11.84 0.72
C ALA A 37 2.81 -10.52 1.19
N TYR A 38 2.59 -9.45 0.42
CA TYR A 38 2.92 -8.10 0.89
C TYR A 38 2.15 -7.77 2.17
N ASP A 39 2.75 -6.96 3.03
CA ASP A 39 2.12 -6.46 4.26
C ASP A 39 0.77 -5.78 3.91
N ALA A 40 -0.30 -6.15 4.62
CA ALA A 40 -1.64 -5.66 4.31
C ALA A 40 -1.75 -4.14 4.47
N LEU A 41 -1.01 -3.56 5.43
CA LEU A 41 -0.97 -2.11 5.62
C LEU A 41 -0.26 -1.42 4.44
N LEU A 42 0.83 -2.00 3.92
CA LEU A 42 1.49 -1.49 2.72
C LEU A 42 0.53 -1.47 1.54
N MET A 43 -0.14 -2.58 1.25
CA MET A 43 -1.11 -2.67 0.15
C MET A 43 -2.28 -1.68 0.34
N PHE A 44 -2.76 -1.51 1.57
CA PHE A 44 -3.79 -0.52 1.89
C PHE A 44 -3.34 0.91 1.63
N LYS A 45 -2.10 1.26 2.00
CA LYS A 45 -1.53 2.58 1.73
C LYS A 45 -1.40 2.85 0.23
N ILE A 46 -1.14 1.84 -0.61
CA ILE A 46 -1.13 1.99 -2.07
C ILE A 46 -2.53 2.42 -2.58
N LEU A 47 -3.60 1.79 -2.09
CA LEU A 47 -4.97 2.18 -2.47
C LEU A 47 -5.31 3.63 -2.07
N LEU A 48 -4.76 4.11 -0.95
CA LEU A 48 -4.89 5.52 -0.56
C LEU A 48 -4.18 6.46 -1.53
N LEU A 49 -2.99 6.09 -2.01
CA LEU A 49 -2.24 6.87 -3.00
C LEU A 49 -3.02 6.96 -4.32
N GLU A 50 -3.58 5.85 -4.81
CA GLU A 50 -4.45 5.86 -5.99
C GLU A 50 -5.65 6.77 -5.80
N THR A 51 -6.29 6.72 -4.63
CA THR A 51 -7.46 7.54 -4.32
C THR A 51 -7.12 9.03 -4.22
N TRP A 52 -6.01 9.38 -3.57
CA TRP A 52 -5.64 10.79 -3.33
C TRP A 52 -5.04 11.47 -4.56
N TYR A 53 -4.35 10.71 -5.42
CA TYR A 53 -3.67 11.24 -6.61
C TYR A 53 -4.41 10.90 -7.92
N GLY A 54 -5.51 10.15 -7.85
CA GLY A 54 -6.29 9.75 -9.03
C GLY A 54 -5.54 8.81 -9.97
N LEU A 55 -4.72 7.91 -9.41
CA LEU A 55 -3.84 7.01 -10.18
C LEU A 55 -4.52 5.67 -10.44
N SER A 56 -4.24 5.08 -11.60
CA SER A 56 -4.49 3.68 -11.89
C SER A 56 -3.47 2.74 -11.22
N ASP A 57 -3.77 1.44 -11.23
CA ASP A 57 -2.87 0.39 -10.70
C ASP A 57 -1.47 0.46 -11.35
N TYR A 58 -1.40 0.77 -12.65
CA TYR A 58 -0.13 0.93 -13.38
C TYR A 58 0.61 2.22 -13.00
N GLU A 59 -0.11 3.33 -12.92
CA GLU A 59 0.51 4.64 -12.61
C GLU A 59 1.02 4.69 -11.17
N VAL A 60 0.34 4.04 -10.22
CA VAL A 60 0.83 3.97 -8.84
C VAL A 60 2.05 3.06 -8.74
N GLU A 61 2.08 1.94 -9.46
CA GLU A 61 3.25 1.05 -9.55
C GLU A 61 4.48 1.82 -10.07
N GLU A 62 4.34 2.55 -11.17
CA GLU A 62 5.40 3.39 -11.74
C GLU A 62 5.84 4.47 -10.75
N ARG A 63 4.88 5.17 -10.12
CA ARG A 63 5.19 6.26 -9.18
C ARG A 63 5.90 5.79 -7.91
N ILE A 64 5.60 4.58 -7.43
CA ILE A 64 6.30 3.98 -6.28
C ILE A 64 7.77 3.71 -6.61
N ASN A 65 8.05 3.29 -7.84
CA ASN A 65 9.41 3.03 -8.31
C ASN A 65 10.21 4.32 -8.54
N ASP A 66 9.54 5.40 -8.97
CA ASP A 66 10.22 6.66 -9.36
C ASP A 66 10.25 7.73 -8.26
N SER A 67 9.38 7.64 -7.25
CA SER A 67 9.22 8.70 -6.24
C SER A 67 9.61 8.25 -4.84
N LEU A 68 10.73 8.80 -4.35
CA LEU A 68 11.19 8.58 -2.97
C LEU A 68 10.12 8.94 -1.92
N LEU A 69 9.26 9.93 -2.18
CA LEU A 69 8.18 10.29 -1.26
C LEU A 69 7.12 9.20 -1.13
N PHE A 70 6.83 8.48 -2.22
CA PHE A 70 5.89 7.36 -2.20
C PHE A 70 6.53 6.17 -1.48
N SER A 71 7.77 5.83 -1.82
CA SER A 71 8.51 4.75 -1.14
C SER A 71 8.63 5.02 0.37
N GLU A 72 8.97 6.25 0.77
CA GLU A 72 9.05 6.69 2.17
C GLU A 72 7.70 6.56 2.89
N PHE A 73 6.60 6.96 2.24
CA PHE A 73 5.25 6.84 2.82
C PHE A 73 4.82 5.37 3.03
N LEU A 74 5.20 4.50 2.08
CA LEU A 74 4.93 3.06 2.14
C LEU A 74 5.84 2.33 3.13
N GLY A 75 6.98 2.91 3.51
CA GLY A 75 8.00 2.25 4.32
C GLY A 75 8.67 1.10 3.57
N LEU A 76 8.76 1.21 2.25
CA LEU A 76 9.52 0.28 1.42
C LEU A 76 11.02 0.57 1.59
N ASP A 77 11.79 -0.47 1.93
CA ASP A 77 13.25 -0.38 1.89
C ASP A 77 13.71 -0.13 0.45
N LEU A 78 14.74 0.71 0.28
CA LEU A 78 15.35 0.99 -1.01
C LEU A 78 15.82 -0.33 -1.66
N GLY A 79 15.13 -0.75 -2.73
CA GLY A 79 15.44 -1.97 -3.47
C GLY A 79 14.43 -3.10 -3.34
N TYR A 80 13.38 -2.96 -2.52
CA TYR A 80 12.26 -3.90 -2.55
C TYR A 80 11.32 -3.57 -3.71
N PRO A 81 10.95 -4.55 -4.58
CA PRO A 81 10.11 -4.26 -5.73
C PRO A 81 8.72 -3.79 -5.29
N SER A 82 8.16 -2.80 -6.00
CA SER A 82 6.75 -2.44 -5.85
C SER A 82 5.87 -3.66 -6.17
N PRO A 83 4.74 -3.85 -5.46
CA PRO A 83 3.68 -4.74 -5.94
C PRO A 83 3.29 -4.35 -7.36
N ASP A 84 3.16 -5.34 -8.24
CA ASP A 84 2.65 -5.12 -9.58
C ASP A 84 1.15 -4.74 -9.55
N HIS A 85 0.70 -4.07 -10.61
CA HIS A 85 -0.71 -3.67 -10.82
C HIS A 85 -1.70 -4.82 -10.58
N SER A 86 -1.34 -6.06 -10.96
CA SER A 86 -2.22 -7.23 -10.79
C SER A 86 -2.40 -7.60 -9.32
N THR A 87 -1.36 -7.42 -8.51
CA THR A 87 -1.34 -7.65 -7.07
C THR A 87 -2.16 -6.59 -6.35
N ILE A 88 -2.03 -5.33 -6.78
CA ILE A 88 -2.84 -4.21 -6.27
C ILE A 88 -4.32 -4.44 -6.55
N SER A 89 -4.66 -4.77 -7.80
CA SER A 89 -6.03 -5.06 -8.23
C SER A 89 -6.67 -6.20 -7.43
N ARG A 90 -5.96 -7.32 -7.26
CA ARG A 90 -6.42 -8.48 -6.46
C ARG A 90 -6.61 -8.13 -4.99
N PHE A 91 -5.72 -7.32 -4.43
CA PHE A 91 -5.85 -6.86 -3.04
C PHE A 91 -7.10 -6.00 -2.87
N ARG A 92 -7.35 -5.05 -3.79
CA ARG A 92 -8.55 -4.22 -3.78
C ARG A 92 -9.83 -5.05 -3.83
N SER A 93 -9.92 -6.00 -4.76
CA SER A 93 -11.09 -6.89 -4.85
C SER A 93 -11.32 -7.70 -3.58
N GLU A 94 -10.25 -8.20 -2.97
CA GLU A 94 -10.33 -8.96 -1.73
C GLU A 94 -10.75 -8.08 -0.56
N LEU A 95 -10.24 -6.86 -0.46
CA LEU A 95 -10.60 -5.91 0.60
C LEU A 95 -12.09 -5.55 0.51
N THR A 96 -12.59 -5.24 -0.69
CA THR A 96 -14.03 -4.98 -0.92
C THR A 96 -14.91 -6.18 -0.54
N ARG A 97 -14.43 -7.40 -0.78
CA ARG A 97 -15.13 -8.64 -0.38
C ARG A 97 -15.22 -8.81 1.15
N LEU A 98 -14.26 -8.26 1.89
CA LEU A 98 -14.18 -8.35 3.36
C LEU A 98 -14.99 -7.26 4.10
N GLY A 99 -15.52 -6.27 3.37
CA GLY A 99 -16.39 -5.21 3.90
C GLY A 99 -15.62 -4.02 4.42
#